data_AF-A0A1B6EPT8-F1
#
_entry.id   AF-A0A1B6EPT8-F1
#
_cell.length_a   1.000
_cell.length_b   1.000
_cell.length_c   1.000
_cell.angle_alpha   90.00
_cell.angle_beta   90.00
_cell.angle_gamma   90.00
#
_symmetry.space_group_name_H-M   'P 1'
#
loop_
_entity.id
_entity.type
_entity.pdbx_description
1 polymer ?
#
loop_
_entity_poly.entity_id
_entity_poly.type
_entity_poly.pdbx_seq_one_letter_code
_entity_poly.pdbx_strand_id
1 'polypeptide(L)'
;HSIIPTSSYVFQTKYHKWSPMNSSLACKQFVDHNIVSTVECSEHHSFLPFYNQTIGASTSVTLNISLIEEEDLYERDDAYKTMRIDKRTSLLYDTRKFIRENYSSIEETVALVISMCNLNSEELQPEFSEVFNKFIHIARYLPYHSVSELYKKSQSLCASGKKHVMDSLPHLRSSASIEVMKDIIMSENLPETTVSQFLIAMSLYNRPEADTIKAVTPLVLNRPPDIRTYLAVSSLIHSYCKLWSDCDTDENVQSIVGHLEQCIQKHLFPEDQLEMTIGALKALGNAGVKTSTLVTSLQKVIVRRDLPVELRIAAISAHRHLTCGINSDFLLNIYQNNTNEDEIRIKAYLEVIKCPTLQTIKSIKDSLSKEESNQVGSFLWSHLH
;
A
#
# COMPACT_ATOMS: atom_id res chain seq x y z
N HIS A 1 19.71 25.67 20.85
CA HIS A 1 19.47 25.18 19.49
C HIS A 1 18.11 24.52 19.41
N SER A 2 17.07 25.27 19.03
CA SER A 2 15.73 24.71 18.83
C SER A 2 15.62 24.23 17.39
N ILE A 3 15.68 22.91 17.22
CA ILE A 3 15.42 22.26 15.93
C ILE A 3 13.90 22.18 15.80
N ILE A 4 13.33 22.96 14.88
CA ILE A 4 11.96 22.73 14.42
C ILE A 4 11.97 21.35 13.75
N PRO A 5 11.09 20.41 14.15
CA PRO A 5 11.00 19.13 13.47
C PRO A 5 10.40 19.35 12.08
N THR A 6 11.26 19.46 11.07
CA THR A 6 10.86 19.29 9.67
C THR A 6 10.47 17.83 9.49
N SER A 7 9.24 17.55 9.08
CA SER A 7 8.87 16.18 8.68
C SER A 7 9.73 15.81 7.48
N SER A 8 10.58 14.79 7.65
CA SER A 8 11.28 14.21 6.52
C SER A 8 10.23 13.55 5.64
N TYR A 9 9.84 14.21 4.54
CA TYR A 9 9.08 13.59 3.47
C TYR A 9 10.02 12.63 2.73
N VAL A 10 10.31 11.48 3.33
CA VAL A 10 11.20 10.48 2.74
C VAL A 10 10.43 9.76 1.65
N PHE A 11 10.53 10.27 0.42
CA PHE A 11 10.13 9.56 -0.80
C PHE A 11 11.20 8.53 -1.23
N GLN A 12 12.19 8.25 -0.39
CA GLN A 12 13.31 7.39 -0.74
C GLN A 12 13.00 5.94 -0.38
N THR A 13 12.81 5.10 -1.40
CA THR A 13 13.23 3.71 -1.29
C THR A 13 14.74 3.66 -1.51
N LYS A 14 15.42 2.70 -0.88
CA LYS A 14 16.88 2.53 -0.80
C LYS A 14 17.64 2.48 -2.15
N TYR A 15 16.96 2.62 -3.29
CA TYR A 15 17.47 2.39 -4.65
C TYR A 15 17.38 3.58 -5.60
N HIS A 16 16.77 4.72 -5.22
CA HIS A 16 16.75 5.90 -6.08
C HIS A 16 17.94 6.82 -5.78
N LYS A 17 18.93 6.84 -6.69
CA LYS A 17 20.09 7.76 -6.65
C LYS A 17 19.72 9.25 -6.84
N TRP A 18 18.46 9.54 -7.14
CA TRP A 18 17.97 10.87 -7.46
C TRP A 18 16.58 11.08 -6.88
N SER A 19 16.37 12.24 -6.25
CA SER A 19 15.06 12.67 -5.76
C SER A 19 14.47 13.69 -6.74
N PRO A 20 13.27 13.46 -7.29
CA PRO A 20 12.60 14.44 -8.15
C PRO A 20 12.10 15.65 -7.35
N MET A 21 12.15 15.62 -6.02
CA MET A 21 11.79 16.72 -5.14
C MET A 21 13.01 17.20 -4.36
N ASN A 22 13.29 18.50 -4.39
CA ASN A 22 14.29 19.14 -3.57
C ASN A 22 13.66 20.31 -2.81
N SER A 23 13.72 20.24 -1.47
CA SER A 23 13.06 21.17 -0.55
C SER A 23 14.06 21.73 0.44
N SER A 24 13.99 23.02 0.72
CA SER A 24 14.84 23.70 1.71
C SER A 24 14.04 24.74 2.50
N LEU A 25 14.31 24.84 3.79
CA LEU A 25 13.74 25.83 4.69
C LEU A 25 14.89 26.50 5.46
N ALA A 26 14.95 27.82 5.41
CA ALA A 26 15.90 28.62 6.17
C ALA A 26 15.15 29.68 6.97
N CYS A 27 15.35 29.69 8.29
CA CYS A 27 14.76 30.68 9.19
C CYS A 27 15.84 31.44 9.94
N LYS A 28 15.71 32.76 10.00
CA LYS A 28 16.50 33.65 10.85
C LYS A 28 15.59 34.20 11.94
N GLN A 29 16.05 34.13 13.17
CA GLN A 29 15.33 34.64 14.33
C GLN A 29 16.22 35.63 15.06
N PHE A 30 15.66 36.78 15.41
CA PHE A 30 16.31 37.76 16.26
C PHE A 30 15.65 37.68 17.63
N VAL A 31 16.49 37.49 18.65
CA VAL A 31 16.05 37.33 20.03
C VAL A 31 16.65 38.45 20.84
N ASP A 32 15.80 39.21 21.50
CA ASP A 32 16.19 40.27 22.42
C ASP A 32 15.56 40.00 23.79
N HIS A 33 16.32 40.07 24.87
CA HIS A 33 15.84 39.81 26.23
C HIS A 33 15.00 38.52 26.41
N ASN A 34 15.38 37.42 25.73
CA ASN A 34 14.65 36.13 25.66
C ASN A 34 13.29 36.17 24.94
N ILE A 35 12.96 37.27 24.28
CA ILE A 35 11.76 37.44 23.46
C ILE A 35 12.18 37.42 21.99
N VAL A 36 11.43 36.70 21.16
CA VAL A 36 11.68 36.65 19.72
C VAL A 36 11.13 37.93 19.09
N SER A 37 12.00 38.84 18.70
CA SER A 37 11.61 40.14 18.14
C SER A 37 11.26 40.06 16.66
N THR A 38 11.99 39.27 15.89
CA THR A 38 11.66 39.05 14.46
C THR A 38 12.00 37.63 14.03
N VAL A 39 11.19 37.10 13.11
CA VAL A 39 11.39 35.80 12.46
C VAL A 39 11.23 36.00 10.97
N GLU A 40 12.26 35.65 10.21
CA GLU A 40 12.27 35.66 8.74
C GLU A 40 12.54 34.23 8.27
N CYS A 41 11.57 33.60 7.63
CA CYS A 41 11.72 32.28 7.05
C CYS A 41 11.55 32.32 5.54
N SER A 42 12.44 31.64 4.82
CA SER A 42 12.34 31.37 3.39
C SER A 42 12.30 29.86 3.16
N GLU A 43 11.22 29.39 2.55
CA GLU A 43 11.02 28.00 2.14
C GLU A 43 11.04 27.92 0.61
N HIS A 44 11.73 26.93 0.07
CA HIS A 44 11.84 26.68 -1.37
C HIS A 44 11.63 25.21 -1.66
N HIS A 45 10.76 24.92 -2.62
CA HIS A 45 10.48 23.58 -3.13
C HIS A 45 10.67 23.56 -4.64
N SER A 46 11.40 22.57 -5.14
CA SER A 46 11.62 22.35 -6.57
C SER A 46 11.27 20.91 -6.93
N PHE A 47 10.37 20.75 -7.89
CA PHE A 47 9.99 19.47 -8.47
C PHE A 47 10.59 19.35 -9.87
N LEU A 48 11.56 18.46 -10.01
CA LEU A 48 12.30 18.16 -11.23
C LEU A 48 11.95 16.72 -11.63
N PRO A 49 10.95 16.50 -12.50
CA PRO A 49 10.50 15.15 -12.87
C PRO A 49 11.41 14.43 -13.87
N PHE A 50 12.38 15.13 -14.49
CA PHE A 50 13.33 14.55 -15.43
C PHE A 50 14.78 14.68 -14.96
N TYR A 51 15.53 13.58 -15.04
CA TYR A 51 16.95 13.55 -14.71
C TYR A 51 17.74 14.49 -15.62
N ASN A 52 18.58 15.37 -15.05
CA ASN A 52 19.40 16.37 -15.76
C ASN A 52 18.64 17.45 -16.54
N GLN A 53 17.37 17.76 -16.22
CA GLN A 53 16.67 18.88 -16.83
C GLN A 53 16.38 20.01 -15.83
N THR A 54 16.42 21.24 -16.32
CA THR A 54 15.99 22.46 -15.60
C THR A 54 14.49 22.71 -15.69
N ILE A 55 13.77 21.85 -16.42
CA ILE A 55 12.31 21.94 -16.61
C ILE A 55 11.64 21.30 -15.39
N GLY A 56 10.95 22.12 -14.61
CA GLY A 56 10.26 21.70 -13.42
C GLY A 56 9.35 22.79 -12.87
N ALA A 57 8.71 22.51 -11.75
CA ALA A 57 7.93 23.49 -11.00
C ALA A 57 8.72 23.90 -9.76
N SER A 58 8.68 25.18 -9.40
CA SER A 58 9.25 25.66 -8.14
C SER A 58 8.26 26.54 -7.39
N THR A 59 8.22 26.36 -6.07
CA THR A 59 7.39 27.14 -5.16
C THR A 59 8.32 27.75 -4.12
N SER A 60 8.19 29.05 -3.86
CA SER A 60 8.93 29.73 -2.81
C SER A 60 7.96 30.45 -1.88
N VAL A 61 8.14 30.27 -0.57
CA VAL A 61 7.31 30.87 0.48
C VAL A 61 8.21 31.72 1.36
N THR A 62 7.75 32.92 1.71
CA THR A 62 8.44 33.80 2.67
C THR A 62 7.49 34.13 3.80
N LEU A 63 7.97 34.02 5.03
CA LEU A 63 7.22 34.30 6.26
C LEU A 63 8.03 35.28 7.10
N ASN A 64 7.46 36.45 7.36
CA ASN A 64 8.05 37.46 8.21
C ASN A 64 7.10 37.74 9.38
N ILE A 65 7.59 37.56 10.61
CA ILE A 65 6.89 37.90 11.84
C ILE A 65 7.74 38.93 12.58
N SER A 66 7.13 40.03 13.01
CA SER A 66 7.80 41.08 13.78
C SER A 66 6.99 41.41 15.02
N LEU A 67 7.66 41.47 16.16
CA LEU A 67 7.16 42.03 17.40
C LEU A 67 6.94 43.53 17.21
N ILE A 68 5.71 43.99 17.43
CA ILE A 68 5.33 45.39 17.25
C ILE A 68 5.42 46.12 18.59
N GLU A 69 4.85 45.54 19.64
CA GLU A 69 4.76 46.14 20.97
C GLU A 69 4.66 45.04 22.03
N GLU A 70 5.14 45.33 23.24
CA GLU A 70 4.97 44.50 24.43
C GLU A 70 4.07 45.26 25.41
N GLU A 71 2.88 44.72 25.68
CA GLU A 71 1.95 45.29 26.65
C GLU A 71 1.92 44.47 27.94
N ASP A 72 2.12 45.13 29.08
CA ASP A 72 1.91 44.53 30.39
C ASP A 72 0.40 44.32 30.63
N LEU A 73 -0.04 43.07 30.66
CA LEU A 73 -1.41 42.72 31.04
C LEU A 73 -1.60 42.87 32.57
N TYR A 74 -1.82 44.10 33.03
CA TYR A 74 -2.29 44.37 34.39
C TYR A 74 -3.78 44.02 34.49
N GLU A 75 -4.08 42.87 35.11
CA GLU A 75 -5.42 42.45 35.59
C GLU A 75 -6.58 42.43 34.55
N ARG A 76 -6.60 41.40 33.69
CA ARG A 76 -7.78 40.54 33.42
C ARG A 76 -7.52 39.69 32.19
N ASP A 77 -7.36 38.39 32.40
CA ASP A 77 -8.29 37.43 31.81
C ASP A 77 -8.10 36.05 32.46
N ASP A 78 -8.70 35.78 33.62
CA ASP A 78 -8.73 34.39 34.14
C ASP A 78 -9.44 33.41 33.17
N ALA A 79 -10.00 33.91 32.05
CA ALA A 79 -10.52 33.14 30.94
C ALA A 79 -9.54 32.08 30.41
N TYR A 80 -8.23 32.36 30.33
CA TYR A 80 -7.25 31.36 29.87
C TYR A 80 -7.04 30.23 30.89
N LYS A 81 -7.26 30.47 32.19
CA LYS A 81 -7.24 29.42 33.23
C LYS A 81 -8.47 28.53 33.17
N THR A 82 -9.60 29.08 32.71
CA THR A 82 -10.84 28.33 32.47
C THR A 82 -10.93 27.74 31.06
N MET A 83 -9.99 28.06 30.17
CA MET A 83 -9.98 27.55 28.80
C MET A 83 -9.77 26.04 28.82
N ARG A 84 -10.84 25.31 28.55
CA ARG A 84 -10.77 23.87 28.45
C ARG A 84 -10.06 23.51 27.16
N ILE A 85 -8.90 22.88 27.27
CA ILE A 85 -8.18 22.35 26.12
C ILE A 85 -8.94 21.13 25.64
N ASP A 86 -9.78 21.30 24.61
CA ASP A 86 -10.59 20.20 24.06
C ASP A 86 -9.73 19.14 23.36
N LYS A 87 -8.59 19.53 22.75
CA LYS A 87 -7.67 18.60 22.07
C LYS A 87 -6.26 19.17 21.97
N ARG A 88 -5.25 18.33 22.19
CA ARG A 88 -3.84 18.61 21.86
C ARG A 88 -3.45 17.82 20.60
N THR A 89 -2.84 18.49 19.63
CA THR A 89 -2.34 17.87 18.41
C THR A 89 -0.89 18.27 18.17
N SER A 90 -0.18 17.48 17.35
CA SER A 90 1.15 17.85 16.87
C SER A 90 1.11 19.16 16.07
N LEU A 91 2.23 19.90 16.07
CA LEU A 91 2.45 21.05 15.18
C LEU A 91 2.73 20.64 13.73
N LEU A 92 2.94 19.35 13.47
CA LEU A 92 3.08 18.83 12.12
C LEU A 92 1.79 19.06 11.32
N TYR A 93 1.93 19.52 10.08
CA TYR A 93 0.81 19.78 9.19
C TYR A 93 -0.05 18.52 8.99
N ASP A 94 -1.32 18.58 9.38
CA ASP A 94 -2.29 17.49 9.23
C ASP A 94 -3.08 17.66 7.94
N THR A 95 -2.56 17.07 6.85
CA THR A 95 -3.19 17.09 5.52
C THR A 95 -4.64 16.58 5.52
N ARG A 96 -5.01 15.72 6.49
CA ARG A 96 -6.34 15.10 6.57
C ARG A 96 -7.44 16.08 6.98
N LYS A 97 -7.11 17.13 7.74
CA LYS A 97 -8.08 18.15 8.17
C LYS A 97 -8.50 19.04 7.01
N PHE A 98 -7.53 19.59 6.28
CA PHE A 98 -7.79 20.46 5.13
C PHE A 98 -8.69 19.80 4.08
N ILE A 99 -8.47 18.49 3.84
CA ILE A 99 -9.27 17.70 2.90
C ILE A 99 -10.74 17.59 3.33
N ARG A 100 -11.00 17.38 4.63
CA ARG A 100 -12.37 17.24 5.16
C ARG A 100 -13.12 18.57 5.22
N GLU A 101 -12.40 19.67 5.39
CA GLU A 101 -12.98 21.00 5.58
C GLU A 101 -13.29 21.73 4.26
N ASN A 102 -12.61 21.41 3.15
CA ASN A 102 -12.70 22.20 1.91
C ASN A 102 -13.52 21.60 0.74
N TYR A 103 -13.83 20.30 0.63
CA TYR A 103 -14.53 19.80 -0.56
C TYR A 103 -15.42 18.56 -0.35
N SER A 104 -16.70 18.69 -0.69
CA SER A 104 -17.40 17.97 -1.78
C SER A 104 -18.91 17.96 -1.51
N SER A 105 -19.66 18.78 -2.25
CA SER A 105 -21.12 18.74 -2.22
C SER A 105 -21.57 17.57 -3.11
N ILE A 106 -22.53 16.78 -2.61
CA ILE A 106 -23.11 15.68 -3.38
C ILE A 106 -23.81 16.23 -4.64
N GLU A 107 -24.34 17.46 -4.55
CA GLU A 107 -24.98 18.19 -5.64
C GLU A 107 -23.99 18.50 -6.78
N GLU A 108 -22.78 18.98 -6.49
CA GLU A 108 -21.76 19.22 -7.52
C GLU A 108 -21.37 17.90 -8.20
N THR A 109 -21.25 16.84 -7.42
CA THR A 109 -20.89 15.51 -7.96
C THR A 109 -21.97 14.97 -8.89
N VAL A 110 -23.25 15.14 -8.53
CA VAL A 110 -24.40 14.79 -9.38
C VAL A 110 -24.43 15.62 -10.66
N ALA A 111 -24.15 16.93 -10.58
CA ALA A 111 -24.09 17.80 -11.75
C ALA A 111 -22.99 17.38 -12.74
N LEU A 112 -21.85 16.90 -12.23
CA LEU A 112 -20.78 16.36 -13.07
C LEU A 112 -21.18 15.04 -13.73
N VAL A 113 -21.95 14.17 -13.05
CA VAL A 113 -22.50 12.96 -13.69
C VAL A 113 -23.44 13.33 -14.84
N ILE A 114 -24.33 14.30 -14.65
CA ILE A 114 -25.21 14.80 -15.71
C ILE A 114 -24.38 15.37 -16.87
N SER A 115 -23.31 16.09 -16.58
CA SER A 115 -22.40 16.63 -17.60
C SER A 115 -21.73 15.51 -18.41
N MET A 116 -21.27 14.44 -17.75
CA MET A 116 -20.74 13.25 -18.42
C MET A 116 -21.80 12.55 -19.28
N CYS A 117 -23.04 12.46 -18.81
CA CYS A 117 -24.16 11.92 -19.59
C CYS A 117 -24.37 12.70 -20.90
N ASN A 118 -24.30 14.03 -20.86
CA ASN A 118 -24.51 14.89 -22.03
C ASN A 118 -23.36 14.79 -23.04
N LEU A 119 -22.15 14.49 -22.57
CA LEU A 119 -20.94 14.31 -23.39
C LEU A 119 -20.76 12.85 -23.86
N ASN A 120 -21.68 11.95 -23.52
CA ASN A 120 -21.58 10.53 -23.86
C ASN A 120 -21.97 10.31 -25.34
N SER A 121 -21.00 10.50 -26.23
CA SER A 121 -21.10 10.20 -27.67
C SER A 121 -20.25 9.01 -28.08
N GLU A 122 -20.52 8.42 -29.25
CA GLU A 122 -19.67 7.38 -29.85
C GLU A 122 -18.28 7.93 -30.26
N GLU A 123 -18.20 9.22 -30.56
CA GLU A 123 -16.93 9.91 -30.81
C GLU A 123 -16.27 10.36 -29.51
N LEU A 124 -14.93 10.36 -29.51
CA LEU A 124 -14.13 10.75 -28.36
C LEU A 124 -14.22 12.27 -28.15
N GLN A 125 -14.84 12.70 -27.05
CA GLN A 125 -14.90 14.10 -26.64
C GLN A 125 -13.74 14.42 -25.67
N PRO A 126 -12.80 15.30 -26.03
CA PRO A 126 -11.73 15.73 -25.11
C PRO A 126 -12.27 16.28 -23.78
N GLU A 127 -13.39 17.00 -23.84
CA GLU A 127 -14.08 17.61 -22.70
C GLU A 127 -14.56 16.56 -21.69
N PHE A 128 -14.94 15.36 -22.15
CA PHE A 128 -15.34 14.28 -21.26
C PHE A 128 -14.22 13.93 -20.27
N SER A 129 -12.97 13.92 -20.75
CA SER A 129 -11.82 13.59 -19.90
C SER A 129 -11.59 14.64 -18.81
N GLU A 130 -11.82 15.92 -19.11
CA GLU A 130 -11.74 17.00 -18.13
C GLU A 130 -12.83 16.87 -17.06
N VAL A 131 -14.08 16.66 -17.48
CA VAL A 131 -15.22 16.47 -16.58
C VAL A 131 -15.05 15.23 -15.70
N PHE A 132 -14.58 14.11 -16.28
CA PHE A 132 -14.33 12.86 -15.55
C PHE A 132 -13.21 13.04 -14.51
N ASN A 133 -12.13 13.75 -14.84
CA ASN A 133 -11.08 14.06 -13.88
C ASN A 133 -11.58 14.97 -12.75
N LYS A 134 -12.34 16.02 -13.08
CA LYS A 134 -12.96 16.89 -12.06
C LYS A 134 -13.88 16.10 -11.13
N PHE A 135 -14.68 15.19 -11.69
CA PHE A 135 -15.51 14.26 -10.92
C PHE A 135 -14.66 13.44 -9.95
N ILE A 136 -13.58 12.80 -10.42
CA ILE A 136 -12.68 11.99 -9.56
C ILE A 136 -12.10 12.83 -8.42
N HIS A 137 -11.65 14.05 -8.71
CA HIS A 137 -11.05 14.95 -7.73
C HIS A 137 -11.99 15.32 -6.59
N ILE A 138 -13.28 15.49 -6.88
CA ILE A 138 -14.29 15.86 -5.89
C ILE A 138 -14.83 14.60 -5.19
N ALA A 139 -15.23 13.59 -5.96
CA ALA A 139 -15.90 12.40 -5.46
C ALA A 139 -14.99 11.53 -4.56
N ARG A 140 -13.66 11.63 -4.68
CA ARG A 140 -12.74 10.87 -3.82
C ARG A 140 -12.84 11.21 -2.33
N TYR A 141 -13.36 12.38 -2.00
CA TYR A 141 -13.48 12.87 -0.63
C TYR A 141 -14.87 12.62 -0.04
N LEU A 142 -15.81 12.14 -0.86
CA LEU A 142 -17.14 11.78 -0.40
C LEU A 142 -17.08 10.60 0.58
N PRO A 143 -17.86 10.64 1.67
CA PRO A 143 -17.99 9.52 2.57
C PRO A 143 -18.75 8.36 1.90
N TYR A 144 -18.61 7.16 2.46
CA TYR A 144 -19.23 5.93 1.95
C TYR A 144 -20.73 6.11 1.61
N HIS A 145 -21.52 6.71 2.51
CA HIS A 145 -22.95 6.88 2.29
C HIS A 145 -23.25 7.69 1.03
N SER A 146 -22.51 8.77 0.77
CA SER A 146 -22.69 9.63 -0.41
C SER A 146 -22.27 8.94 -1.70
N VAL A 147 -21.15 8.20 -1.69
CA VAL A 147 -20.70 7.42 -2.87
C VAL A 147 -21.70 6.29 -3.18
N SER A 148 -22.20 5.60 -2.15
CA SER A 148 -23.21 4.55 -2.28
C SER A 148 -24.54 5.10 -2.83
N GLU A 149 -24.99 6.25 -2.32
CA GLU A 149 -26.18 6.93 -2.80
C GLU A 149 -26.03 7.41 -4.24
N LEU A 150 -24.89 8.03 -4.58
CA LEU A 150 -24.57 8.46 -5.93
C LEU A 150 -24.61 7.29 -6.92
N TYR A 151 -23.99 6.16 -6.57
CA TYR A 151 -24.03 4.95 -7.38
C TYR A 151 -25.47 4.46 -7.61
N LYS A 152 -26.31 4.40 -6.56
CA LYS A 152 -27.71 3.95 -6.66
C LYS A 152 -28.57 4.91 -7.50
N LYS A 153 -28.42 6.22 -7.32
CA LYS A 153 -29.22 7.25 -8.01
C LYS A 153 -28.74 7.55 -9.43
N SER A 154 -27.49 7.24 -9.75
CA SER A 154 -26.91 7.57 -11.06
C SER A 154 -27.65 6.94 -12.24
N GLN A 155 -28.28 5.78 -12.07
CA GLN A 155 -29.11 5.14 -13.09
C GLN A 155 -30.34 5.97 -13.48
N SER A 156 -30.91 6.73 -12.55
CA SER A 156 -32.06 7.61 -12.83
C SER A 156 -31.66 8.96 -13.41
N LEU A 157 -30.37 9.33 -13.35
CA LEU A 157 -29.88 10.57 -13.96
C LEU A 157 -29.82 10.45 -15.48
N CYS A 158 -29.31 9.33 -16.00
CA CYS A 158 -29.30 8.99 -17.42
C CYS A 158 -28.98 7.49 -17.61
N ALA A 159 -29.18 6.96 -18.83
CA ALA A 159 -28.94 5.55 -19.13
C ALA A 159 -27.49 5.08 -18.85
N SER A 160 -26.49 5.92 -19.15
CA SER A 160 -25.06 5.65 -18.91
C SER A 160 -24.56 6.09 -17.53
N GLY A 161 -25.41 6.70 -16.69
CA GLY A 161 -24.99 7.34 -15.45
C GLY A 161 -24.38 6.36 -14.46
N LYS A 162 -25.02 5.20 -14.30
CA LYS A 162 -24.49 4.10 -13.47
C LYS A 162 -23.14 3.61 -13.96
N LYS A 163 -22.95 3.52 -15.28
CA LYS A 163 -21.68 3.13 -15.88
C LYS A 163 -20.59 4.17 -15.61
N HIS A 164 -20.86 5.46 -15.78
CA HIS A 164 -19.87 6.52 -15.48
C HIS A 164 -19.42 6.49 -14.02
N VAL A 165 -20.37 6.33 -13.08
CA VAL A 165 -20.03 6.23 -11.65
C VAL A 165 -19.26 4.93 -11.37
N MET A 166 -19.71 3.79 -11.89
CA MET A 166 -19.03 2.50 -11.71
C MET A 166 -17.58 2.52 -12.23
N ASP A 167 -17.38 3.04 -13.45
CA ASP A 167 -16.07 3.12 -14.11
C ASP A 167 -15.14 4.10 -13.36
N SER A 168 -15.69 5.06 -12.61
CA SER A 168 -14.90 6.00 -11.80
C SER A 168 -14.39 5.44 -10.46
N LEU A 169 -15.08 4.44 -9.87
CA LEU A 169 -14.78 3.94 -8.52
C LEU A 169 -13.30 3.51 -8.33
N PRO A 170 -12.69 2.77 -9.28
CA PRO A 170 -11.25 2.46 -9.26
C PRO A 170 -10.32 3.67 -9.12
N HIS A 171 -10.73 4.82 -9.67
CA HIS A 171 -9.90 6.02 -9.80
C HIS A 171 -10.03 6.98 -8.60
N LEU A 172 -11.13 6.88 -7.84
CA LEU A 172 -11.33 7.68 -6.63
C LEU A 172 -10.22 7.43 -5.61
N ARG A 173 -9.81 6.16 -5.47
CA ARG A 173 -8.82 5.70 -4.50
C ARG A 173 -9.18 6.26 -3.12
N SER A 174 -10.31 5.83 -2.55
CA SER A 174 -10.70 6.16 -1.18
C SER A 174 -11.25 4.91 -0.49
N SER A 175 -11.25 4.88 0.85
CA SER A 175 -11.85 3.78 1.61
C SER A 175 -13.33 3.61 1.25
N ALA A 176 -14.05 4.73 1.11
CA ALA A 176 -15.44 4.79 0.66
C ALA A 176 -15.65 4.14 -0.73
N SER A 177 -14.79 4.43 -1.71
CA SER A 177 -14.93 3.85 -3.05
C SER A 177 -14.68 2.35 -3.04
N ILE A 178 -13.70 1.87 -2.27
CA ILE A 178 -13.40 0.45 -2.09
C ILE A 178 -14.57 -0.28 -1.43
N GLU A 179 -15.19 0.34 -0.41
CA GLU A 179 -16.34 -0.23 0.27
C GLU A 179 -17.53 -0.40 -0.69
N VAL A 180 -17.82 0.61 -1.52
CA VAL A 180 -18.86 0.51 -2.57
C VAL A 180 -18.50 -0.54 -3.61
N MET A 181 -17.24 -0.60 -4.08
CA MET A 181 -16.80 -1.65 -5.01
C MET A 181 -16.99 -3.05 -4.40
N LYS A 182 -16.68 -3.23 -3.11
CA LYS A 182 -16.94 -4.48 -2.39
C LYS A 182 -18.43 -4.79 -2.36
N ASP A 183 -19.30 -3.83 -2.06
CA ASP A 183 -20.75 -4.06 -2.05
C ASP A 183 -21.27 -4.47 -3.42
N ILE A 184 -20.79 -3.85 -4.50
CA ILE A 184 -21.15 -4.21 -5.88
C ILE A 184 -20.70 -5.65 -6.19
N ILE A 185 -19.46 -6.01 -5.86
CA ILE A 185 -18.93 -7.38 -6.04
C ILE A 185 -19.73 -8.42 -5.25
N MET A 186 -20.24 -8.05 -4.06
CA MET A 186 -20.98 -8.96 -3.18
C MET A 186 -22.46 -9.08 -3.53
N SER A 187 -23.08 -8.04 -4.08
CA SER A 187 -24.54 -7.97 -4.29
C SER A 187 -24.99 -8.11 -5.74
N GLU A 188 -24.14 -7.78 -6.71
CA GLU A 188 -24.50 -7.81 -8.13
C GLU A 188 -23.85 -8.99 -8.85
N ASN A 189 -24.57 -9.59 -9.80
CA ASN A 189 -23.98 -10.57 -10.71
C ASN A 189 -23.21 -9.83 -11.82
N LEU A 190 -21.99 -9.44 -11.52
CA LEU A 190 -21.12 -8.71 -12.44
C LEU A 190 -20.39 -9.65 -13.41
N PRO A 191 -20.06 -9.18 -14.62
CA PRO A 191 -19.09 -9.86 -15.48
C PRO A 191 -17.76 -10.07 -14.76
N GLU A 192 -17.15 -11.23 -14.97
CA GLU A 192 -15.85 -11.59 -14.37
C GLU A 192 -14.74 -10.59 -14.73
N THR A 193 -14.83 -9.96 -15.91
CA THR A 193 -13.94 -8.89 -16.36
C THR A 193 -14.02 -7.65 -15.47
N THR A 194 -15.23 -7.22 -15.11
CA THR A 194 -15.46 -6.07 -14.23
C THR A 194 -14.94 -6.35 -12.82
N VAL A 195 -15.21 -7.55 -12.29
CA VAL A 195 -14.66 -7.98 -10.98
C VAL A 195 -13.14 -7.95 -11.01
N SER A 196 -12.52 -8.47 -12.08
CA SER A 196 -11.07 -8.49 -12.25
C SER A 196 -10.47 -7.07 -12.33
N GLN A 197 -11.10 -6.15 -13.05
CA GLN A 197 -10.68 -4.74 -13.12
C GLN A 197 -10.72 -4.08 -11.75
N PHE A 198 -11.78 -4.32 -10.98
CA PHE A 198 -11.90 -3.81 -9.61
C PHE A 198 -10.78 -4.37 -8.73
N LEU A 199 -10.58 -5.68 -8.71
CA LEU A 199 -9.52 -6.31 -7.92
C LEU A 199 -8.12 -5.81 -8.28
N ILE A 200 -7.82 -5.65 -9.58
CA ILE A 200 -6.55 -5.07 -10.05
C ILE A 200 -6.40 -3.64 -9.53
N ALA A 201 -7.41 -2.79 -9.68
CA ALA A 201 -7.36 -1.43 -9.20
C ALA A 201 -7.13 -1.33 -7.69
N MET A 202 -7.83 -2.17 -6.90
CA MET A 202 -7.62 -2.27 -5.45
C MET A 202 -6.17 -2.64 -5.13
N SER A 203 -5.59 -3.60 -5.86
CA SER A 203 -4.22 -4.08 -5.63
C SER A 203 -3.12 -3.02 -5.87
N LEU A 204 -3.43 -2.00 -6.70
CA LEU A 204 -2.52 -0.90 -7.06
C LEU A 204 -2.66 0.32 -6.14
N TYR A 205 -3.38 0.18 -5.02
CA TYR A 205 -3.52 1.28 -4.08
C TYR A 205 -2.28 1.38 -3.17
N ASN A 206 -1.53 2.49 -3.33
CA ASN A 206 -0.23 2.69 -2.68
C ASN A 206 -0.30 3.20 -1.23
N ARG A 207 -1.46 3.70 -0.76
CA ARG A 207 -1.63 4.25 0.59
C ARG A 207 -2.96 3.83 1.21
N PRO A 208 -3.20 2.51 1.37
CA PRO A 208 -4.40 2.03 2.04
C PRO A 208 -4.40 2.43 3.52
N GLU A 209 -5.60 2.67 4.03
CA GLU A 209 -5.86 2.91 5.46
C GLU A 209 -6.47 1.67 6.11
N ALA A 210 -6.54 1.61 7.45
CA ALA A 210 -7.14 0.51 8.18
C ALA A 210 -8.59 0.21 7.71
N ASP A 211 -9.38 1.26 7.47
CA ASP A 211 -10.74 1.15 6.93
C ASP A 211 -10.79 0.48 5.56
N THR A 212 -9.72 0.63 4.76
CA THR A 212 -9.63 -0.03 3.44
C THR A 212 -9.43 -1.55 3.63
N ILE A 213 -8.58 -1.96 4.57
CA ILE A 213 -8.36 -3.39 4.87
C ILE A 213 -9.64 -4.01 5.44
N LYS A 214 -10.31 -3.31 6.35
CA LYS A 214 -11.61 -3.71 6.88
C LYS A 214 -12.65 -3.88 5.76
N ALA A 215 -12.71 -2.93 4.81
CA ALA A 215 -13.67 -2.96 3.72
C ALA A 215 -13.49 -4.17 2.79
N VAL A 216 -12.25 -4.60 2.51
CA VAL A 216 -11.98 -5.75 1.62
C VAL A 216 -12.01 -7.11 2.32
N THR A 217 -11.99 -7.14 3.65
CA THR A 217 -11.97 -8.39 4.43
C THR A 217 -13.10 -9.36 4.06
N PRO A 218 -14.37 -8.92 3.90
CA PRO A 218 -15.46 -9.79 3.48
C PRO A 218 -15.27 -10.43 2.10
N LEU A 219 -14.48 -9.82 1.19
CA LEU A 219 -14.21 -10.40 -0.12
C LEU A 219 -13.40 -11.70 -0.01
N VAL A 220 -12.56 -11.83 1.01
CA VAL A 220 -11.77 -13.03 1.28
C VAL A 220 -12.56 -14.05 2.10
N LEU A 221 -13.24 -13.58 3.15
CA LEU A 221 -13.84 -14.46 4.16
C LEU A 221 -15.27 -14.93 3.82
N ASN A 222 -16.04 -14.10 3.10
CA ASN A 222 -17.48 -14.31 2.94
C ASN A 222 -17.89 -14.65 1.49
N ARG A 223 -16.92 -14.91 0.60
CA ARG A 223 -17.16 -15.33 -0.79
C ARG A 223 -16.52 -16.69 -1.07
N PRO A 224 -16.96 -17.40 -2.13
CA PRO A 224 -16.25 -18.57 -2.61
C PRO A 224 -14.77 -18.25 -2.87
N PRO A 225 -13.84 -19.16 -2.53
CA PRO A 225 -12.41 -18.95 -2.75
C PRO A 225 -12.10 -18.57 -4.21
N ASP A 226 -11.38 -17.46 -4.40
CA ASP A 226 -10.96 -16.97 -5.71
C ASP A 226 -9.52 -16.46 -5.62
N ILE A 227 -8.65 -17.02 -6.45
CA ILE A 227 -7.21 -16.73 -6.43
C ILE A 227 -6.95 -15.26 -6.75
N ARG A 228 -7.71 -14.65 -7.66
CA ARG A 228 -7.55 -13.22 -8.00
C ARG A 228 -7.83 -12.34 -6.80
N THR A 229 -8.90 -12.64 -6.06
CA THR A 229 -9.24 -11.95 -4.82
C THR A 229 -8.12 -12.09 -3.79
N TYR A 230 -7.59 -13.30 -3.59
CA TYR A 230 -6.46 -13.53 -2.67
C TYR A 230 -5.22 -12.72 -3.07
N LEU A 231 -4.86 -12.70 -4.35
CA LEU A 231 -3.68 -11.97 -4.84
C LEU A 231 -3.87 -10.44 -4.77
N ALA A 232 -5.05 -9.93 -5.08
CA ALA A 232 -5.35 -8.50 -5.02
C ALA A 232 -5.34 -7.99 -3.58
N VAL A 233 -6.03 -8.68 -2.68
CA VAL A 233 -6.13 -8.29 -1.26
C VAL A 233 -4.78 -8.45 -0.56
N SER A 234 -4.02 -9.51 -0.84
CA SER A 234 -2.66 -9.65 -0.27
C SER A 234 -1.69 -8.56 -0.73
N SER A 235 -1.80 -8.09 -1.98
CA SER A 235 -1.00 -6.96 -2.47
C SER A 235 -1.37 -5.65 -1.77
N LEU A 236 -2.66 -5.45 -1.48
CA LEU A 236 -3.14 -4.32 -0.70
C LEU A 236 -2.66 -4.36 0.75
N ILE A 237 -2.68 -5.53 1.39
CA ILE A 237 -2.10 -5.75 2.73
C ILE A 237 -0.62 -5.43 2.73
N HIS A 238 0.15 -5.84 1.72
CA HIS A 238 1.58 -5.50 1.62
C HIS A 238 1.81 -3.99 1.58
N SER A 239 1.02 -3.27 0.77
CA SER A 239 1.08 -1.81 0.70
C SER A 239 0.71 -1.14 2.03
N TYR A 240 -0.25 -1.70 2.77
CA TYR A 240 -0.60 -1.26 4.13
C TYR A 240 0.54 -1.50 5.12
N CYS A 241 1.05 -2.73 5.19
CA CYS A 241 2.13 -3.14 6.09
C CYS A 241 3.46 -2.42 5.85
N LYS A 242 3.69 -1.90 4.65
CA LYS A 242 4.85 -1.03 4.38
C LYS A 242 4.75 0.34 5.07
N LEU A 243 3.54 0.81 5.35
CA LEU A 243 3.29 2.13 5.94
C LEU A 243 3.12 2.07 7.45
N TRP A 244 2.61 0.94 7.96
CA TRP A 244 2.26 0.75 9.37
C TRP A 244 3.06 -0.41 9.95
N SER A 245 4.00 -0.11 10.86
CA SER A 245 4.96 -1.09 11.39
C SER A 245 4.34 -2.19 12.25
N ASP A 246 3.16 -1.92 12.82
CA ASP A 246 2.37 -2.79 13.69
C ASP A 246 1.19 -3.45 12.95
N CYS A 247 1.22 -3.48 11.61
CA CYS A 247 0.14 -4.04 10.79
C CYS A 247 -0.15 -5.52 11.09
N ASP A 248 0.81 -6.27 11.64
CA ASP A 248 0.67 -7.67 12.01
C ASP A 248 -0.24 -7.87 13.23
N THR A 249 -0.53 -6.79 13.97
CA THR A 249 -1.49 -6.76 15.08
C THR A 249 -2.90 -6.35 14.66
N ASP A 250 -3.10 -5.91 13.42
CA ASP A 250 -4.42 -5.52 12.90
C ASP A 250 -5.33 -6.75 12.76
N GLU A 251 -6.49 -6.72 13.40
CA GLU A 251 -7.44 -7.85 13.43
C GLU A 251 -7.89 -8.30 12.04
N ASN A 252 -8.06 -7.36 11.10
CA ASN A 252 -8.50 -7.67 9.74
C ASN A 252 -7.36 -8.32 8.94
N VAL A 253 -6.14 -7.82 9.10
CA VAL A 253 -4.94 -8.44 8.52
C VAL A 253 -4.77 -9.86 9.06
N GLN A 254 -4.85 -10.05 10.37
CA GLN A 254 -4.75 -11.37 11.00
C GLN A 254 -5.84 -12.33 10.52
N SER A 255 -7.07 -11.86 10.37
CA SER A 255 -8.19 -12.67 9.88
C SER A 255 -7.97 -13.13 8.44
N ILE A 256 -7.52 -12.24 7.56
CA ILE A 256 -7.23 -12.56 6.15
C ILE A 256 -6.04 -13.53 6.04
N VAL A 257 -4.93 -13.23 6.72
CA VAL A 257 -3.72 -14.06 6.68
C VAL A 257 -3.99 -15.43 7.31
N GLY A 258 -4.75 -15.48 8.41
CA GLY A 258 -5.18 -16.72 9.05
C GLY A 258 -6.03 -17.59 8.12
N HIS A 259 -6.98 -17.01 7.39
CA HIS A 259 -7.78 -17.73 6.39
C HIS A 259 -6.91 -18.31 5.26
N LEU A 260 -5.94 -17.55 4.76
CA LEU A 260 -5.00 -18.04 3.75
C LEU A 260 -4.09 -19.15 4.33
N GLU A 261 -3.68 -19.04 5.59
CA GLU A 261 -2.87 -20.06 6.24
C GLU A 261 -3.62 -21.38 6.45
N GLN A 262 -4.92 -21.32 6.76
CA GLN A 262 -5.76 -22.53 6.88
C GLN A 262 -5.78 -23.36 5.58
N CYS A 263 -5.61 -22.72 4.42
CA CYS A 263 -5.52 -23.43 3.14
C CYS A 263 -4.29 -24.35 3.07
N ILE A 264 -3.21 -24.03 3.78
CA ILE A 264 -1.93 -24.75 3.74
C ILE A 264 -1.67 -25.62 4.98
N GLN A 265 -2.45 -25.45 6.05
CA GLN A 265 -2.38 -26.28 7.25
C GLN A 265 -3.06 -27.66 7.08
N LYS A 266 -3.67 -27.91 5.93
CA LYS A 266 -4.31 -29.20 5.60
C LYS A 266 -3.29 -30.33 5.54
N HIS A 267 -3.69 -31.51 6.02
CA HIS A 267 -2.86 -32.73 5.94
C HIS A 267 -2.89 -33.37 4.54
N LEU A 268 -3.95 -33.13 3.78
CA LEU A 268 -4.16 -33.65 2.43
C LEU A 268 -4.34 -32.47 1.48
N PHE A 269 -3.70 -32.57 0.31
CA PHE A 269 -3.81 -31.61 -0.78
C PHE A 269 -4.37 -32.34 -2.00
N PRO A 270 -5.70 -32.57 -2.04
CA PRO A 270 -6.30 -33.22 -3.19
C PRO A 270 -6.12 -32.34 -4.43
N GLU A 271 -6.06 -32.99 -5.60
CA GLU A 271 -5.65 -32.36 -6.87
C GLU A 271 -6.56 -31.19 -7.26
N ASP A 272 -7.86 -31.29 -6.94
CA ASP A 272 -8.88 -30.26 -7.13
C ASP A 272 -8.65 -29.00 -6.28
N GLN A 273 -7.86 -29.08 -5.19
CA GLN A 273 -7.53 -27.96 -4.31
C GLN A 273 -6.10 -27.46 -4.47
N LEU A 274 -5.30 -28.10 -5.34
CA LEU A 274 -3.89 -27.77 -5.53
C LEU A 274 -3.71 -26.32 -5.99
N GLU A 275 -4.46 -25.90 -7.02
CA GLU A 275 -4.36 -24.56 -7.59
C GLU A 275 -4.72 -23.49 -6.54
N MET A 276 -5.80 -23.71 -5.78
CA MET A 276 -6.24 -22.80 -4.73
C MET A 276 -5.21 -22.70 -3.59
N THR A 277 -4.59 -23.81 -3.22
CA THR A 277 -3.53 -23.86 -2.20
C THR A 277 -2.28 -23.09 -2.67
N ILE A 278 -1.88 -23.27 -3.93
CA ILE A 278 -0.80 -22.50 -4.55
C ILE A 278 -1.16 -21.01 -4.58
N GLY A 279 -2.41 -20.67 -4.91
CA GLY A 279 -2.94 -19.31 -4.85
C GLY A 279 -2.82 -18.68 -3.45
N ALA A 280 -3.18 -19.43 -2.42
CA ALA A 280 -3.04 -19.01 -1.02
C ALA A 280 -1.57 -18.81 -0.61
N LEU A 281 -0.66 -19.71 -1.00
CA LEU A 281 0.79 -19.55 -0.77
C LEU A 281 1.36 -18.31 -1.47
N LYS A 282 0.93 -18.06 -2.71
CA LYS A 282 1.30 -16.85 -3.45
C LYS A 282 0.78 -15.60 -2.75
N ALA A 283 -0.45 -15.63 -2.23
CA ALA A 283 -1.05 -14.53 -1.48
C ALA A 283 -0.35 -14.29 -0.14
N LEU A 284 -0.02 -15.33 0.63
CA LEU A 284 0.77 -15.23 1.87
C LEU A 284 2.13 -14.56 1.60
N GLY A 285 2.83 -15.01 0.55
CA GLY A 285 4.09 -14.39 0.15
C GLY A 285 3.96 -12.97 -0.40
N ASN A 286 2.79 -12.61 -0.96
CA ASN A 286 2.52 -11.26 -1.43
C ASN A 286 2.36 -10.33 -0.24
N ALA A 287 1.51 -10.71 0.73
CA ALA A 287 1.21 -9.96 1.93
C ALA A 287 2.45 -9.73 2.79
N GLY A 288 3.33 -10.74 2.91
CA GLY A 288 4.58 -10.62 3.67
C GLY A 288 4.37 -10.49 5.18
N VAL A 289 3.20 -10.87 5.69
CA VAL A 289 2.84 -10.77 7.11
C VAL A 289 3.22 -12.07 7.82
N LYS A 290 3.95 -11.94 8.93
CA LYS A 290 4.31 -13.08 9.77
C LYS A 290 3.17 -13.39 10.75
N THR A 291 2.82 -14.66 10.88
CA THR A 291 2.01 -15.17 12.00
C THR A 291 2.85 -16.07 12.90
N SER A 292 2.32 -16.44 14.07
CA SER A 292 2.98 -17.37 15.00
C SER A 292 3.17 -18.76 14.40
N THR A 293 2.35 -19.18 13.43
CA THR A 293 2.34 -20.53 12.86
C THR A 293 2.85 -20.61 11.42
N LEU A 294 2.87 -19.49 10.68
CA LEU A 294 3.16 -19.48 9.23
C LEU A 294 4.47 -20.17 8.88
N VAL A 295 5.56 -19.85 9.59
CA VAL A 295 6.89 -20.43 9.30
C VAL A 295 6.85 -21.96 9.43
N THR A 296 6.25 -22.46 10.51
CA THR A 296 6.10 -23.90 10.76
C THR A 296 5.21 -24.56 9.70
N SER A 297 4.12 -23.91 9.30
CA SER A 297 3.21 -24.38 8.25
C SER A 297 3.94 -24.49 6.91
N LEU A 298 4.74 -23.49 6.53
CA LEU A 298 5.55 -23.51 5.31
C LEU A 298 6.60 -24.62 5.34
N GLN A 299 7.35 -24.76 6.44
CA GLN A 299 8.34 -25.84 6.60
C GLN A 299 7.71 -27.22 6.37
N LYS A 300 6.53 -27.49 6.96
CA LYS A 300 5.80 -28.75 6.79
C LYS A 300 5.47 -29.06 5.33
N VAL A 301 5.07 -28.05 4.55
CA VAL A 301 4.81 -28.25 3.11
C VAL A 301 6.11 -28.52 2.36
N ILE A 302 7.19 -27.78 2.66
CA ILE A 302 8.46 -27.85 1.94
C ILE A 302 9.14 -29.23 2.07
N VAL A 303 9.11 -29.84 3.26
CA VAL A 303 9.80 -31.13 3.53
C VAL A 303 9.06 -32.36 2.98
N ARG A 304 7.79 -32.21 2.63
CA ARG A 304 6.93 -33.32 2.18
C ARG A 304 7.14 -33.65 0.72
N ARG A 305 8.02 -34.62 0.45
CA ARG A 305 8.38 -35.08 -0.91
C ARG A 305 7.25 -35.80 -1.65
N ASP A 306 6.21 -36.23 -0.95
CA ASP A 306 4.98 -36.77 -1.54
C ASP A 306 4.14 -35.69 -2.25
N LEU A 307 4.41 -34.41 -2.00
CA LEU A 307 3.67 -33.30 -2.61
C LEU A 307 4.28 -32.86 -3.95
N PRO A 308 3.45 -32.33 -4.87
CA PRO A 308 3.93 -31.77 -6.13
C PRO A 308 5.04 -30.72 -5.93
N VAL A 309 6.02 -30.72 -6.82
CA VAL A 309 7.18 -29.81 -6.78
C VAL A 309 6.71 -28.35 -6.81
N GLU A 310 5.68 -28.04 -7.59
CA GLU A 310 5.09 -26.71 -7.73
C GLU A 310 4.55 -26.17 -6.40
N LEU A 311 3.91 -27.03 -5.60
CA LEU A 311 3.37 -26.67 -4.29
C LEU A 311 4.50 -26.35 -3.31
N ARG A 312 5.55 -27.17 -3.30
CA ARG A 312 6.74 -26.96 -2.46
C ARG A 312 7.50 -25.70 -2.87
N ILE A 313 7.64 -25.44 -4.18
CA ILE A 313 8.19 -24.18 -4.72
C ILE A 313 7.36 -22.98 -4.29
N ALA A 314 6.03 -23.07 -4.32
CA ALA A 314 5.14 -22.01 -3.86
C ALA A 314 5.33 -21.74 -2.37
N ALA A 315 5.52 -22.78 -1.56
CA ALA A 315 5.79 -22.66 -0.12
C ALA A 315 7.15 -22.00 0.16
N ILE A 316 8.20 -22.33 -0.61
CA ILE A 316 9.47 -21.61 -0.53
C ILE A 316 9.26 -20.14 -0.92
N SER A 317 8.56 -19.87 -2.03
CA SER A 317 8.26 -18.52 -2.53
C SER A 317 7.46 -17.63 -1.58
N ALA A 318 6.74 -18.24 -0.62
CA ALA A 318 5.97 -17.52 0.39
C ALA A 318 6.87 -16.72 1.36
N HIS A 319 8.18 -17.00 1.41
CA HIS A 319 9.13 -16.27 2.26
C HIS A 319 9.55 -14.91 1.70
N ARG A 320 9.23 -14.60 0.44
CA ARG A 320 9.86 -13.50 -0.33
C ARG A 320 9.78 -12.11 0.29
N HIS A 321 8.74 -11.81 1.07
CA HIS A 321 8.51 -10.51 1.71
C HIS A 321 8.54 -10.59 3.24
N LEU A 322 8.82 -11.76 3.81
CA LEU A 322 9.05 -11.88 5.25
C LEU A 322 10.36 -11.17 5.61
N THR A 323 10.47 -10.71 6.85
CA THR A 323 11.68 -10.07 7.36
C THR A 323 12.91 -10.96 7.14
N CYS A 324 14.01 -10.35 6.67
CA CYS A 324 15.29 -11.04 6.46
C CYS A 324 15.70 -11.86 7.69
N GLY A 325 16.29 -13.04 7.46
CA GLY A 325 16.72 -13.96 8.53
C GLY A 325 15.65 -14.96 8.97
N ILE A 326 14.37 -14.73 8.67
CA ILE A 326 13.31 -15.71 8.94
C ILE A 326 13.56 -16.97 8.10
N ASN A 327 13.64 -18.10 8.78
CA ASN A 327 13.76 -19.44 8.19
C ASN A 327 15.00 -19.65 7.31
N SER A 328 16.02 -18.78 7.40
CA SER A 328 17.17 -18.80 6.50
C SER A 328 18.00 -20.07 6.62
N ASP A 329 18.27 -20.56 7.84
CA ASP A 329 19.05 -21.79 8.06
C ASP A 329 18.33 -23.03 7.52
N PHE A 330 17.01 -23.09 7.70
CA PHE A 330 16.19 -24.16 7.14
C PHE A 330 16.24 -24.17 5.61
N LEU A 331 16.05 -23.02 4.97
CA LEU A 331 16.11 -22.92 3.50
C LEU A 331 17.51 -23.21 2.97
N LEU A 332 18.56 -22.81 3.69
CA LEU A 332 19.93 -23.17 3.36
C LEU A 332 20.11 -24.70 3.41
N ASN A 333 19.58 -25.38 4.43
CA ASN A 333 19.60 -26.85 4.51
C ASN A 333 18.82 -27.52 3.36
N ILE A 334 17.69 -26.94 2.94
CA ILE A 334 16.93 -27.44 1.78
C ILE A 334 17.76 -27.36 0.50
N TYR A 335 18.48 -26.26 0.29
CA TYR A 335 19.40 -26.08 -0.84
C TYR A 335 20.57 -27.09 -0.80
N GLN A 336 21.18 -27.28 0.36
CA GLN A 336 22.37 -28.14 0.54
C GLN A 336 22.07 -29.64 0.45
N ASN A 337 20.81 -30.05 0.59
CA ASN A 337 20.44 -31.45 0.58
C ASN A 337 20.23 -31.97 -0.85
N ASN A 338 21.23 -32.71 -1.37
CA ASN A 338 21.24 -33.30 -2.71
C ASN A 338 20.12 -34.34 -2.96
N THR A 339 19.40 -34.77 -1.93
CA THR A 339 18.26 -35.67 -2.10
C THR A 339 16.95 -34.94 -2.43
N ASN A 340 16.94 -33.61 -2.40
CA ASN A 340 15.86 -32.80 -2.93
C ASN A 340 16.02 -32.58 -4.45
N GLU A 341 14.91 -32.34 -5.12
CA GLU A 341 14.83 -32.00 -6.54
C GLU A 341 15.57 -30.69 -6.84
N ASP A 342 16.17 -30.59 -8.03
CA ASP A 342 17.00 -29.45 -8.41
C ASP A 342 16.22 -28.13 -8.35
N GLU A 343 14.95 -28.11 -8.77
CA GLU A 343 14.11 -26.91 -8.74
C GLU A 343 13.85 -26.43 -7.30
N ILE A 344 13.68 -27.37 -6.36
CA ILE A 344 13.49 -27.07 -4.93
C ILE A 344 14.76 -26.47 -4.35
N ARG A 345 15.92 -27.05 -4.68
CA ARG A 345 17.23 -26.59 -4.21
C ARG A 345 17.54 -25.20 -4.75
N ILE A 346 17.35 -24.97 -6.05
CA ILE A 346 17.55 -23.67 -6.71
C ILE A 346 16.60 -22.63 -6.10
N LYS A 347 15.34 -23.00 -5.88
CA LYS A 347 14.37 -22.05 -5.31
C LYS A 347 14.69 -21.68 -3.87
N ALA A 348 15.14 -22.63 -3.05
CA ALA A 348 15.58 -22.36 -1.68
C ALA A 348 16.80 -21.43 -1.66
N TYR A 349 17.78 -21.67 -2.53
CA TYR A 349 18.93 -20.77 -2.73
C TYR A 349 18.48 -19.34 -3.10
N LEU A 350 17.57 -19.20 -4.05
CA LEU A 350 17.06 -17.89 -4.49
C LEU A 350 16.34 -17.11 -3.38
N GLU A 351 15.69 -17.77 -2.44
CA GLU A 351 15.10 -17.08 -1.29
C GLU A 351 16.16 -16.67 -0.26
N VAL A 352 17.16 -17.52 -0.01
CA VAL A 352 18.25 -17.25 0.93
C VAL A 352 19.15 -16.09 0.46
N ILE A 353 19.46 -16.03 -0.84
CA ILE A 353 20.39 -15.04 -1.40
C ILE A 353 19.79 -13.62 -1.50
N LYS A 354 18.49 -13.42 -1.24
CA LYS A 354 17.86 -12.09 -1.20
C LYS A 354 18.33 -11.24 -0.02
N CYS A 355 18.64 -11.89 1.11
CA CYS A 355 19.14 -11.24 2.31
C CYS A 355 20.40 -11.97 2.81
N PRO A 356 21.51 -11.96 2.05
CA PRO A 356 22.65 -12.80 2.36
C PRO A 356 23.45 -12.23 3.53
N THR A 357 23.90 -13.12 4.43
CA THR A 357 24.95 -12.80 5.40
C THR A 357 26.30 -13.33 4.90
N LEU A 358 27.41 -12.84 5.45
CA LEU A 358 28.74 -13.37 5.11
C LEU A 358 28.84 -14.88 5.35
N GLN A 359 28.19 -15.39 6.40
CA GLN A 359 28.13 -16.82 6.70
C GLN A 359 27.36 -17.57 5.62
N THR A 360 26.18 -17.07 5.24
CA THR A 360 25.36 -17.63 4.16
C THR A 360 26.14 -17.74 2.85
N ILE A 361 26.86 -16.68 2.46
CA ILE A 361 27.67 -16.67 1.24
C ILE A 361 28.79 -17.71 1.29
N LYS A 362 29.49 -17.83 2.43
CA LYS A 362 30.53 -18.85 2.62
C LYS A 362 29.95 -20.26 2.48
N SER A 363 28.82 -20.53 3.14
CA SER A 363 28.15 -21.83 3.05
C SER A 363 27.71 -22.17 1.63
N ILE A 364 27.17 -21.20 0.87
CA ILE A 364 26.79 -21.40 -0.54
C ILE A 364 28.03 -21.70 -1.39
N LYS A 365 29.13 -20.96 -1.19
CA LYS A 365 30.39 -21.21 -1.91
C LYS A 365 30.95 -22.61 -1.63
N ASP A 366 30.96 -23.02 -0.37
CA ASP A 366 31.47 -24.32 0.05
C ASP A 366 30.61 -25.46 -0.52
N SER A 367 29.27 -25.28 -0.53
CA SER A 367 28.34 -26.22 -1.17
C SER A 367 28.54 -26.29 -2.68
N LEU A 368 28.72 -25.16 -3.36
CA LEU A 368 28.95 -25.11 -4.81
C LEU A 368 30.22 -25.85 -5.23
N SER A 369 31.27 -25.82 -4.39
CA SER A 369 32.53 -26.55 -4.67
C SER A 369 32.39 -28.08 -4.66
N LYS A 370 31.30 -28.59 -4.07
CA LYS A 370 30.98 -30.02 -3.94
C LYS A 370 29.69 -30.38 -4.67
N GLU A 371 29.20 -29.50 -5.53
CA GLU A 371 27.94 -29.70 -6.23
C GLU A 371 28.08 -30.80 -7.29
N GLU A 372 27.14 -31.74 -7.28
CA GLU A 372 27.09 -32.85 -8.22
C GLU A 372 26.05 -32.63 -9.32
N SER A 373 25.00 -31.85 -9.05
CA SER A 373 24.01 -31.50 -10.08
C SER A 373 24.54 -30.41 -10.99
N ASN A 374 24.66 -30.74 -12.28
CA ASN A 374 25.01 -29.78 -13.31
C ASN A 374 23.99 -28.63 -13.41
N GLN A 375 22.70 -28.89 -13.17
CA GLN A 375 21.67 -27.84 -13.22
C GLN A 375 21.84 -26.84 -12.07
N VAL A 376 21.94 -27.34 -10.83
CA VAL A 376 22.13 -26.49 -9.65
C VAL A 376 23.45 -25.73 -9.74
N GLY A 377 24.54 -26.42 -10.07
CA GLY A 377 25.87 -25.83 -10.20
C GLY A 377 25.94 -24.73 -11.25
N SER A 378 25.40 -24.98 -12.46
CA SER A 378 25.41 -23.99 -13.56
C SER A 378 24.54 -22.77 -13.24
N PHE A 379 23.38 -22.98 -12.61
CA PHE A 379 22.51 -21.87 -12.20
C PHE A 379 23.19 -20.98 -11.15
N LEU A 380 23.75 -21.57 -10.10
CA LEU A 380 24.42 -20.82 -9.04
C LEU A 380 25.66 -20.08 -9.57
N TRP A 381 26.47 -20.75 -10.40
CA TRP A 381 27.64 -20.14 -10.99
C TRP A 381 27.28 -18.90 -11.81
N SER A 382 26.28 -19.01 -12.68
CA SER A 382 25.82 -17.90 -13.52
C SER A 382 25.13 -16.77 -12.74
N HIS A 383 24.45 -17.07 -11.62
CA HIS A 383 23.83 -16.04 -10.79
C HIS A 383 24.84 -15.28 -9.91
N LEU A 384 25.92 -15.93 -9.49
CA LEU A 384 26.96 -15.31 -8.64
C LEU A 384 28.02 -14.54 -9.44
N HIS A 385 28.13 -14.80 -10.75
CA HIS A 385 28.99 -14.07 -11.67
C HIS A 385 28.28 -12.80 -12.17
#